data_AF-A0A7V3RFV5-F1
#
_entry.id   AF-A0A7V3RFV5-F1
#
_cell.length_a   1.000
_cell.length_b   1.000
_cell.length_c   1.000
_cell.angle_alpha   90.00
_cell.angle_beta   90.00
_cell.angle_gamma   90.00
#
_symmetry.space_group_name_H-M   'P 1'
#
loop_
_entity.id
_entity.type
_entity.pdbx_description
1 polymer ?
#
loop_
_entity_poly.entity_id
_entity_poly.type
_entity_poly.pdbx_seq_one_letter_code
_entity_poly.pdbx_strand_id
1 'polypeptide(L)'
;MSNLLLNIYHRLYKTFGPQHWWPGDTPFEIMVGAILTQNTNWQNVEKAINNIKKAGLLDPKKLLANKKRIPSLIRPSGFYQLKTKRLIEFLRYFVER
;
A
#
# COMPACT_ATOMS: atom_id res chain seq x y z
N MET A 1 -6.50 -15.46 30.89
CA MET A 1 -5.97 -14.40 30.01
C MET A 1 -6.75 -14.26 28.70
N SER A 2 -7.12 -15.35 28.01
CA SER A 2 -7.87 -15.33 26.73
C SER A 2 -9.23 -14.61 26.79
N ASN A 3 -9.93 -14.66 27.92
CA ASN A 3 -11.27 -14.09 28.08
C ASN A 3 -11.28 -12.54 28.01
N LEU A 4 -10.27 -11.86 28.57
CA LEU A 4 -10.23 -10.39 28.56
C LEU A 4 -10.03 -9.84 27.13
N LEU A 5 -9.13 -10.43 26.35
CA LEU A 5 -8.86 -10.01 24.97
C LEU A 5 -10.11 -10.14 24.09
N LEU A 6 -10.81 -11.28 24.18
CA LEU A 6 -12.04 -11.52 23.43
C LEU A 6 -13.17 -10.58 23.86
N ASN A 7 -13.28 -10.26 25.15
CA ASN A 7 -14.25 -9.28 25.63
C ASN A 7 -13.96 -7.87 25.10
N ILE A 8 -12.70 -7.46 25.05
CA ILE A 8 -12.30 -6.17 24.44
C ILE A 8 -12.63 -6.18 22.95
N TYR A 9 -12.23 -7.24 22.23
CA TYR A 9 -12.50 -7.38 20.80
C TYR A 9 -14.00 -7.31 20.49
N HIS A 10 -14.85 -8.07 21.19
CA HIS A 10 -16.29 -8.05 20.96
C HIS A 10 -16.93 -6.71 21.28
N ARG A 11 -16.48 -5.99 22.32
CA ARG A 11 -16.97 -4.64 22.62
C ARG A 11 -16.62 -3.66 21.51
N LEU A 12 -15.37 -3.65 21.05
CA LEU A 12 -14.94 -2.78 19.96
C LEU A 12 -15.66 -3.14 18.65
N TYR A 13 -15.76 -4.42 18.33
CA TYR A 13 -16.44 -4.90 17.13
C TYR A 13 -17.94 -4.56 17.14
N LYS A 14 -18.62 -4.70 18.28
CA LYS A 14 -20.03 -4.31 18.40
C LYS A 14 -20.24 -2.81 18.20
N THR A 15 -19.33 -1.98 18.70
CA THR A 15 -19.45 -0.51 18.61
C THR A 15 -19.10 0.01 17.22
N PHE A 16 -18.02 -0.50 16.62
CA PHE A 16 -17.46 0.05 15.39
C PHE A 16 -17.83 -0.76 14.14
N GLY A 17 -18.08 -2.06 14.28
CA GLY A 17 -18.30 -2.97 13.15
C GLY A 17 -17.05 -3.14 12.27
N PRO A 18 -17.20 -3.76 11.08
CA PRO A 18 -16.13 -3.84 10.10
C PRO A 18 -15.61 -2.44 9.72
N GLN A 19 -14.34 -2.17 10.02
CA GLN A 19 -13.78 -0.82 9.83
C GLN A 19 -13.27 -0.54 8.42
N HIS A 20 -12.99 -1.58 7.62
CA HIS A 20 -12.30 -1.42 6.33
C HIS A 20 -11.08 -0.47 6.44
N TRP A 21 -10.35 -0.59 7.55
CA TRP A 21 -9.43 0.43 8.05
C TRP A 21 -8.23 0.70 7.13
N TRP A 22 -7.94 -0.22 6.19
CA TRP A 22 -6.96 -0.01 5.13
C TRP A 22 -7.67 0.31 3.81
N PRO A 23 -7.54 1.54 3.26
CA PRO A 23 -8.16 1.90 2.00
C PRO A 23 -7.48 1.22 0.82
N GLY A 24 -8.27 0.77 -0.15
CA GLY A 24 -7.77 0.27 -1.43
C GLY A 24 -8.84 -0.48 -2.20
N ASP A 25 -8.89 -0.27 -3.52
CA ASP A 25 -9.91 -0.86 -4.38
C ASP A 25 -9.56 -2.31 -4.75
N THR A 26 -8.27 -2.67 -4.68
CA THR A 26 -7.76 -3.98 -5.08
C THR A 26 -6.70 -4.50 -4.10
N PRO A 27 -6.51 -5.83 -3.98
CA PRO A 27 -5.42 -6.40 -3.20
C PRO A 27 -4.04 -5.86 -3.61
N PHE A 28 -3.82 -5.64 -4.91
CA PHE A 28 -2.56 -5.07 -5.41
C PHE A 28 -2.33 -3.64 -4.92
N GLU A 29 -3.36 -2.80 -4.93
CA GLU A 29 -3.27 -1.45 -4.35
C GLU A 29 -2.91 -1.48 -2.87
N ILE A 30 -3.53 -2.39 -2.11
CA ILE A 30 -3.26 -2.58 -0.67
C ILE A 30 -1.79 -2.96 -0.46
N MET A 31 -1.25 -3.89 -1.27
CA MET A 31 0.16 -4.30 -1.20
C MET A 31 1.11 -3.13 -1.52
N VAL A 32 0.83 -2.34 -2.56
CA VAL A 32 1.62 -1.15 -2.88
C VAL A 32 1.55 -0.14 -1.75
N GLY A 33 0.36 0.14 -1.21
CA GLY A 33 0.18 1.00 -0.05
C GLY A 33 0.99 0.56 1.15
N ALA A 34 0.99 -0.73 1.48
CA ALA A 34 1.72 -1.28 2.62
C ALA A 34 3.23 -1.07 2.51
N ILE A 35 3.79 -1.18 1.30
CA ILE A 35 5.21 -0.87 1.03
C ILE A 35 5.48 0.63 1.22
N LEU A 36 4.56 1.48 0.75
CA LEU A 36 4.73 2.93 0.77
C LEU A 36 4.49 3.58 2.15
N THR A 37 3.75 2.93 3.06
CA THR A 37 3.45 3.46 4.40
C THR A 37 4.65 3.49 5.35
N GLN A 38 5.73 2.75 5.06
CA GLN A 38 6.92 2.70 5.92
C GLN A 38 7.53 4.10 6.15
N ASN A 39 7.60 4.55 7.42
CA ASN A 39 8.10 5.86 7.84
C ASN A 39 7.44 7.04 7.11
N THR A 40 6.11 7.01 6.91
CA THR A 40 5.39 8.00 6.09
C THR A 40 3.94 8.14 6.55
N ASN A 41 3.42 9.37 6.52
CA ASN A 41 2.00 9.60 6.82
C ASN A 41 1.09 9.10 5.68
N TRP A 42 -0.14 8.74 6.01
CA TRP A 42 -1.08 8.17 5.03
C TRP A 42 -1.39 9.12 3.86
N GLN A 43 -1.51 10.43 4.12
CA GLN A 43 -1.76 11.44 3.08
C GLN A 43 -0.71 11.42 1.96
N ASN A 44 0.56 11.18 2.29
CA ASN A 44 1.63 11.09 1.30
C ASN A 44 1.63 9.76 0.54
N VAL A 45 1.17 8.68 1.18
CA VAL A 45 0.94 7.38 0.52
C VAL A 45 -0.19 7.50 -0.49
N GLU A 46 -1.33 8.09 -0.11
CA GLU A 46 -2.46 8.34 -1.01
C GLU A 46 -2.04 9.17 -2.22
N LYS A 47 -1.26 10.25 -2.02
CA LYS A 47 -0.71 11.04 -3.13
C LYS A 47 0.12 10.19 -4.08
N ALA A 48 0.99 9.33 -3.55
CA ALA A 48 1.82 8.42 -4.35
C ALA A 48 0.98 7.39 -5.14
N ILE A 49 -0.01 6.76 -4.50
CA ILE A 49 -0.93 5.82 -5.16
C ILE A 49 -1.74 6.54 -6.24
N ASN A 50 -2.26 7.73 -5.94
CA ASN A 50 -3.01 8.54 -6.89
C ASN A 50 -2.17 8.94 -8.11
N ASN A 51 -0.87 9.22 -7.92
CA ASN A 51 0.03 9.46 -9.05
C ASN A 51 0.15 8.22 -9.95
N ILE A 52 0.29 7.03 -9.36
CA ILE A 52 0.34 5.75 -10.10
C ILE A 52 -0.99 5.51 -10.84
N LYS A 53 -2.13 5.72 -10.17
CA LYS A 53 -3.48 5.61 -10.75
C LYS A 53 -3.67 6.57 -11.93
N LYS A 54 -3.36 7.86 -11.75
CA LYS A 54 -3.44 8.88 -12.81
C LYS A 54 -2.53 8.60 -14.00
N ALA A 55 -1.40 7.93 -13.77
CA ALA A 55 -0.51 7.48 -14.84
C ALA A 55 -1.04 6.24 -15.59
N GLY A 56 -2.14 5.62 -15.16
CA GLY A 56 -2.67 4.37 -15.72
C GLY A 56 -1.79 3.16 -15.43
N LEU A 57 -0.97 3.24 -14.36
CA LEU A 57 0.07 2.25 -14.05
C LEU A 57 -0.24 1.42 -12.80
N LEU A 58 -1.43 1.53 -12.19
CA LEU A 58 -1.80 0.69 -11.04
C LEU A 58 -2.18 -0.74 -11.50
N ASP A 59 -1.22 -1.41 -12.11
CA ASP A 59 -1.26 -2.80 -12.55
C ASP A 59 0.17 -3.35 -12.41
N PRO A 60 0.38 -4.56 -11.89
CA PRO A 60 1.71 -5.09 -11.61
C PRO A 60 2.63 -5.10 -12.85
N LYS A 61 2.11 -5.58 -13.98
CA LYS A 61 2.88 -5.73 -15.23
C LYS A 61 3.20 -4.36 -15.84
N LYS A 62 2.20 -3.47 -15.89
CA LYS A 62 2.39 -2.10 -16.40
C LYS A 62 3.37 -1.31 -15.54
N LEU A 63 3.26 -1.40 -14.22
CA LEU A 63 4.13 -0.69 -13.30
C LEU A 63 5.58 -1.18 -13.40
N LEU A 64 5.78 -2.51 -13.50
CA LEU A 64 7.10 -3.12 -13.69
C LEU A 64 7.73 -2.73 -15.03
N ALA A 65 6.96 -2.78 -16.13
CA ALA A 65 7.42 -2.34 -17.45
C ALA A 65 7.83 -0.85 -17.44
N ASN A 66 7.17 -0.04 -16.61
CA ASN A 66 7.43 1.39 -16.44
C ASN A 66 8.28 1.71 -15.21
N LYS A 67 9.10 0.77 -14.72
CA LYS A 67 9.87 0.92 -13.46
C LYS A 67 10.70 2.20 -13.35
N LYS A 68 11.17 2.77 -14.47
CA LYS A 68 11.92 4.03 -14.51
C LYS A 68 11.08 5.24 -14.03
N ARG A 69 9.75 5.17 -14.12
CA ARG A 69 8.81 6.22 -13.67
C ARG A 69 8.45 6.11 -12.19
N ILE A 70 8.67 4.96 -11.55
CA ILE A 70 8.30 4.74 -10.15
C ILE A 70 8.85 5.82 -9.20
N PRO A 71 10.15 6.20 -9.25
CA PRO A 71 10.70 7.18 -8.31
C PRO A 71 9.94 8.51 -8.28
N SER A 72 9.53 9.01 -9.45
CA SER A 72 8.82 10.29 -9.53
C SER A 72 7.37 10.16 -9.04
N LEU A 73 6.70 9.05 -9.36
CA LEU A 73 5.32 8.79 -8.94
C LEU A 73 5.20 8.66 -7.42
N ILE A 74 6.16 7.99 -6.78
CA ILE A 74 6.12 7.72 -5.33
C ILE A 74 6.91 8.72 -4.48
N ARG A 75 7.48 9.77 -5.08
CA ARG A 75 8.26 10.80 -4.39
C ARG A 75 7.58 11.39 -3.14
N PRO A 76 6.24 11.63 -3.11
CA PRO A 76 5.58 12.14 -1.91
C PRO A 76 5.75 11.24 -0.69
N SER A 77 5.93 9.93 -0.90
CA SER A 77 6.01 8.95 0.18
C SER A 77 7.31 8.99 0.98
N GLY A 78 8.28 9.88 0.74
CA GLY A 78 9.52 9.92 1.55
C GLY A 78 10.38 8.64 1.47
N PHE A 79 11.69 8.74 1.74
CA PHE A 79 12.63 7.61 1.53
C PHE A 79 12.44 6.89 0.18
N TYR A 80 11.99 7.63 -0.84
CA TYR A 80 11.39 7.07 -2.05
C TYR A 80 12.38 6.27 -2.89
N GLN A 81 13.68 6.55 -2.76
CA GLN A 81 14.74 5.76 -3.41
C GLN A 81 14.77 4.32 -2.90
N LEU A 82 14.71 4.10 -1.58
CA LEU A 82 14.66 2.77 -0.99
C LEU A 82 13.33 2.07 -1.32
N LYS A 83 12.22 2.81 -1.25
CA LYS A 83 10.89 2.30 -1.60
C LYS A 83 10.80 1.93 -3.08
N THR A 84 11.44 2.68 -3.97
CA THR A 84 11.52 2.34 -5.40
C THR A 84 12.17 0.97 -5.56
N LYS A 85 13.34 0.75 -4.94
CA LYS A 85 14.05 -0.53 -5.02
C LYS A 85 13.15 -1.66 -4.53
N ARG A 86 12.55 -1.51 -3.34
CA ARG A 86 11.66 -2.52 -2.74
C ARG A 86 10.43 -2.80 -3.61
N LEU A 87 9.79 -1.76 -4.15
CA LEU A 87 8.62 -1.90 -5.00
C LEU A 87 8.96 -2.62 -6.31
N ILE A 88 10.11 -2.32 -6.92
CA ILE A 88 10.56 -3.02 -8.14
C ILE A 88 10.83 -4.50 -7.84
N GLU A 89 11.52 -4.84 -6.75
CA GLU A 89 11.75 -6.24 -6.40
C GLU A 89 10.45 -6.98 -6.08
N PHE A 90 9.53 -6.34 -5.35
CA PHE A 90 8.19 -6.88 -5.13
C PHE A 90 7.45 -7.14 -6.45
N LEU A 91 7.47 -6.18 -7.38
CA LEU A 91 6.81 -6.32 -8.67
C LEU A 91 7.42 -7.45 -9.52
N ARG A 92 8.75 -7.61 -9.52
CA ARG A 92 9.41 -8.74 -10.18
C ARG A 92 8.92 -10.06 -9.62
N TYR A 93 8.99 -10.22 -8.30
CA TYR A 93 8.52 -11.42 -7.63
C TYR A 93 7.04 -11.70 -7.95
N PHE A 94 6.17 -10.68 -7.88
CA PHE A 94 4.73 -10.81 -8.08
C PHE A 94 4.33 -11.11 -9.54
N VAL A 95 5.14 -10.72 -10.52
CA VAL A 95 4.85 -10.94 -11.95
C VAL A 95 5.47 -12.23 -12.46
N GLU A 96 6.64 -12.62 -11.94
CA GLU A 96 7.43 -13.77 -12.42
C GLU A 96 7.11 -15.08 -11.69
N ARG A 97 6.43 -15.02 -10.54
CA ARG A 97 6.01 -16.19 -9.75
C ARG A 97 4.52 -16.13 -9.45
#